data_AF-A0A7S1I0W6-F1
#
_entry.id   AF-A0A7S1I0W6-F1
#
_cell.length_a   1.000
_cell.length_b   1.000
_cell.length_c   1.000
_cell.angle_alpha   90.00
_cell.angle_beta   90.00
_cell.angle_gamma   90.00
#
_symmetry.space_group_name_H-M   'P 1'
#
loop_
_entity.id
_entity.type
_entity.pdbx_description
1 polymer ?
#
loop_
_entity_poly.entity_id
_entity_poly.type
_entity_poly.pdbx_seq_one_letter_code
_entity_poly.pdbx_strand_id
1 'polypeptide(L)'
;GLPVPPEALQLFRVDGHVGIQVYTPEDAVIPNADEISKTMELSLAPAAKHIPSMDPNDQQLVFVCHCIEEPAGFPGSHSIRYHSNPFLVYIGSDDFAWMVKQRIRQQLEVAEEEFVLWELCVVQDGIATPLEDSDTVLEALGLDLPDTLKETPQAWGPHLALQGPPNKP
;
A
#
# COMPACT_ATOMS: atom_id res chain seq x y z
N GLY A 1 -18.64 -4.57 2.04
CA GLY A 1 -18.87 -3.60 3.12
C GLY A 1 -19.33 -2.30 2.50
N LEU A 2 -19.89 -1.37 3.27
CA LEU A 2 -20.12 -0.01 2.77
C LEU A 2 -18.77 0.70 2.59
N PRO A 3 -18.59 1.53 1.54
CA PRO A 3 -17.35 2.27 1.36
C PRO A 3 -17.07 3.20 2.55
N VAL A 4 -15.82 3.26 3.00
CA VAL A 4 -15.40 4.16 4.07
C VAL A 4 -15.54 5.60 3.57
N PRO A 5 -16.23 6.51 4.30
CA PRO A 5 -16.37 7.89 3.87
C PRO A 5 -15.00 8.54 3.68
N PRO A 6 -14.79 9.34 2.63
CA PRO A 6 -13.58 10.15 2.52
C PRO A 6 -13.41 11.03 3.77
N GLU A 7 -12.17 11.18 4.24
CA GLU A 7 -11.81 11.92 5.47
C GLU A 7 -12.24 11.26 6.79
N ALA A 8 -12.76 10.03 6.76
CA ALA A 8 -12.93 9.23 7.98
C ALA A 8 -11.57 8.74 8.49
N LEU A 9 -11.44 8.61 9.81
CA LEU A 9 -10.29 7.92 10.40
C LEU A 9 -10.36 6.42 10.06
N GLN A 10 -9.26 5.89 9.54
CA GLN A 10 -9.03 4.47 9.33
C GLN A 10 -8.01 3.99 10.34
N LEU A 11 -8.37 2.93 11.06
CA LEU A 11 -7.49 2.22 11.96
C LEU A 11 -6.90 1.03 11.22
N PHE A 12 -5.59 0.86 11.26
CA PHE A 12 -4.95 -0.32 10.70
C PHE A 12 -3.80 -0.82 11.56
N ARG A 13 -3.42 -2.08 11.35
CA ARG A 13 -2.29 -2.72 12.02
C ARG A 13 -1.09 -2.71 11.09
N VAL A 14 0.07 -2.41 11.66
CA VAL A 14 1.38 -2.40 10.98
C VAL A 14 2.32 -3.38 11.67
N ASP A 15 3.13 -4.10 10.89
CA ASP A 15 4.21 -4.97 11.38
C ASP A 15 5.49 -4.64 10.61
N GLY A 16 6.50 -4.11 11.28
CA GLY A 16 7.79 -3.77 10.64
C GLY A 16 7.67 -2.82 9.43
N HIS A 17 6.83 -1.79 9.50
CA HIS A 17 6.51 -0.83 8.41
C HIS A 17 5.66 -1.38 7.26
N VAL A 18 5.09 -2.58 7.39
CA VAL A 18 4.16 -3.18 6.43
C VAL A 18 2.74 -3.16 6.99
N GLY A 19 1.78 -2.64 6.22
CA GLY A 19 0.37 -2.65 6.60
C GLY A 19 -0.23 -4.05 6.43
N ILE A 20 -0.84 -4.59 7.49
CA ILE A 20 -1.31 -5.98 7.51
C ILE A 20 -2.81 -6.14 7.72
N GLN A 21 -3.51 -5.14 8.25
CA GLN A 21 -4.96 -5.25 8.46
C GLN A 21 -5.62 -3.88 8.57
N VAL A 22 -6.72 -3.67 7.86
CA VAL A 22 -7.58 -2.49 8.04
C VAL A 22 -8.75 -2.88 8.92
N TYR A 23 -9.03 -2.08 9.94
CA TYR A 23 -10.20 -2.22 10.79
C TYR A 23 -11.30 -1.28 10.32
N THR A 24 -12.51 -1.81 10.32
CA THR A 24 -13.75 -1.16 9.97
C THR A 24 -14.59 -0.95 11.25
N PRO A 25 -15.53 0.01 11.26
CA PRO A 25 -16.40 0.22 12.43
C PRO A 25 -17.26 -1.00 12.82
N GLU A 26 -17.42 -1.95 11.91
CA GLU A 26 -18.13 -3.22 12.07
C GLU A 26 -17.28 -4.30 12.76
N ASP A 27 -15.97 -4.09 12.92
CA ASP A 27 -15.10 -4.98 13.68
C ASP A 27 -15.37 -4.83 15.18
N ALA A 28 -16.18 -5.75 15.71
CA ALA A 28 -16.73 -5.69 17.07
C ALA A 28 -15.65 -5.81 18.18
N VAL A 29 -14.47 -6.35 17.86
CA VAL A 29 -13.35 -6.52 18.79
C VAL A 29 -12.04 -6.31 18.04
N ILE A 30 -11.30 -5.25 18.40
CA ILE A 30 -9.92 -5.06 17.97
C ILE A 30 -9.04 -5.95 18.87
N PRO A 31 -8.29 -6.92 18.33
CA PRO A 31 -7.43 -7.79 19.12
C PRO A 31 -6.38 -6.97 19.87
N ASN A 32 -6.04 -7.39 21.09
CA ASN A 32 -5.09 -6.67 21.94
C ASN A 32 -3.72 -6.58 21.24
N ALA A 33 -3.10 -5.41 21.28
CA ALA A 33 -1.82 -5.13 20.61
C ALA A 33 -0.60 -5.73 21.37
N ASP A 34 -0.77 -6.86 22.05
CA ASP A 34 0.22 -7.43 22.99
C ASP A 34 1.49 -7.99 22.29
N GLU A 35 1.50 -8.05 20.96
CA GLU A 35 2.70 -8.39 20.19
C GLU A 35 3.55 -7.13 19.94
N ILE A 36 4.68 -7.05 20.64
CA ILE A 36 5.62 -5.91 20.67
C ILE A 36 6.05 -5.43 19.26
N SER A 37 6.04 -6.29 18.23
CA SER A 37 6.43 -5.91 16.86
C SER A 37 5.33 -5.20 16.07
N LYS A 38 4.07 -5.26 16.53
CA LYS A 38 2.92 -4.78 15.78
C LYS A 38 2.34 -3.52 16.39
N THR A 39 2.26 -2.47 15.60
CA THR A 39 1.68 -1.18 16.00
C THR A 39 0.29 -1.01 15.41
N MET A 40 -0.54 -0.24 16.11
CA MET A 40 -1.84 0.21 15.62
C MET A 40 -1.67 1.65 15.16
N GLU A 41 -1.96 1.91 13.89
CA GLU A 41 -1.83 3.22 13.26
C GLU A 41 -3.22 3.77 12.92
N LEU A 42 -3.39 5.07 13.16
CA LEU A 42 -4.57 5.84 12.76
C LEU A 42 -4.15 6.78 11.63
N SER A 43 -4.76 6.62 10.45
CA SER A 43 -4.59 7.55 9.34
C SER A 43 -5.93 8.06 8.85
N LEU A 44 -5.90 9.20 8.17
CA LEU A 44 -7.04 9.65 7.38
C LEU A 44 -7.20 8.71 6.19
N ALA A 45 -8.45 8.30 5.93
CA ALA A 45 -8.79 7.64 4.68
C ALA A 45 -8.32 8.51 3.49
N PRO A 46 -7.96 7.90 2.34
CA PRO A 46 -7.65 8.65 1.13
C PRO A 46 -8.74 9.71 0.87
N ALA A 47 -8.34 10.98 0.73
CA ALA A 47 -9.28 12.07 0.53
C ALA A 47 -10.15 11.81 -0.71
N ALA A 48 -11.39 12.30 -0.72
CA ALA A 48 -12.35 12.07 -1.81
C ALA A 48 -11.75 12.38 -3.20
N LYS A 49 -10.93 13.43 -3.29
CA LYS A 49 -10.24 13.86 -4.51
C LYS A 49 -9.24 12.85 -5.08
N HIS A 50 -8.80 11.89 -4.28
CA HIS A 50 -7.88 10.82 -4.68
C HIS A 50 -8.60 9.50 -4.94
N ILE A 51 -9.90 9.39 -4.60
CA ILE A 51 -10.70 8.20 -4.90
C ILE A 51 -11.02 8.21 -6.41
N PRO A 52 -10.76 7.11 -7.14
CA PRO A 52 -11.22 6.97 -8.52
C PRO A 52 -12.72 7.28 -8.64
N SER A 53 -13.12 7.96 -9.71
CA SER A 53 -14.54 8.27 -10.01
C SER A 53 -15.34 7.05 -10.48
N MET A 54 -14.93 5.83 -10.12
CA MET A 54 -15.46 4.55 -10.60
C MET A 54 -16.50 3.99 -9.61
N ASP A 55 -17.18 2.90 -9.99
CA ASP A 55 -18.08 2.20 -9.08
C ASP A 55 -17.30 1.71 -7.84
N PRO A 56 -17.83 1.84 -6.61
CA PRO A 56 -17.18 1.31 -5.41
C PRO A 56 -16.90 -0.20 -5.46
N ASN A 57 -17.63 -0.96 -6.28
CA ASN A 57 -17.38 -2.39 -6.49
C ASN A 57 -16.21 -2.67 -7.44
N ASP A 58 -15.81 -1.68 -8.23
CA ASP A 58 -14.71 -1.77 -9.20
C ASP A 58 -13.40 -1.22 -8.62
N GLN A 59 -13.33 -1.06 -7.29
CA GLN A 59 -12.19 -0.49 -6.59
C GLN A 59 -11.81 -1.32 -5.37
N GLN A 60 -10.51 -1.38 -5.10
CA GLN A 60 -9.94 -2.03 -3.95
C GLN A 60 -9.03 -1.06 -3.19
N LEU A 61 -9.12 -1.10 -1.86
CA LEU A 61 -8.19 -0.37 -1.01
C LEU A 61 -6.99 -1.27 -0.73
N VAL A 62 -5.77 -0.81 -1.03
CA VAL A 62 -4.53 -1.58 -0.83
C VAL A 62 -3.52 -0.79 0.00
N PHE A 63 -2.66 -1.50 0.73
CA PHE A 63 -1.51 -0.88 1.38
C PHE A 63 -0.40 -0.58 0.37
N VAL A 64 0.23 0.58 0.57
CA VAL A 64 1.49 0.96 -0.05
C VAL A 64 2.51 1.14 1.06
N CYS A 65 3.61 0.40 0.97
CA CYS A 65 4.72 0.49 1.92
C CYS A 65 5.86 1.32 1.31
N HIS A 66 6.80 1.79 2.12
CA HIS A 66 8.04 2.38 1.61
C HIS A 66 9.19 1.40 1.80
N CYS A 67 10.03 1.24 0.79
CA CYS A 67 11.20 0.37 0.87
C CYS A 67 12.43 0.98 0.22
N ILE A 68 13.58 0.47 0.62
CA ILE A 68 14.84 0.64 -0.09
C ILE A 68 15.41 -0.73 -0.47
N GLU A 69 16.16 -0.75 -1.55
CA GLU A 69 17.05 -1.87 -1.85
C GLU A 69 18.25 -1.82 -0.89
N GLU A 70 18.55 -2.94 -0.24
CA GLU A 70 19.75 -3.09 0.57
C GLU A 70 20.84 -3.81 -0.21
N PRO A 71 22.12 -3.42 -0.01
CA PRO A 71 23.23 -4.16 -0.61
C PRO A 71 23.20 -5.60 -0.09
N ALA A 72 23.13 -6.53 -1.04
CA ALA A 72 23.18 -7.95 -0.75
C ALA A 72 24.41 -8.30 0.12
N GLY A 73 24.20 -8.98 1.25
CA GLY A 73 25.32 -9.60 2.00
C GLY A 73 26.02 -10.72 1.22
N PHE A 74 25.40 -11.21 0.14
CA PHE A 74 25.90 -12.26 -0.75
C PHE A 74 25.58 -11.95 -2.22
N PRO A 75 26.43 -12.32 -3.19
CA PRO A 75 26.17 -12.08 -4.60
C PRO A 75 24.83 -12.70 -5.07
N GLY A 76 23.94 -11.89 -5.64
CA GLY A 76 22.65 -12.31 -6.20
C GLY A 76 21.44 -12.25 -5.27
N SER A 77 21.58 -11.75 -4.03
CA SER A 77 20.48 -11.60 -3.08
C SER A 77 20.01 -10.15 -2.98
N HIS A 78 19.03 -9.74 -3.77
CA HIS A 78 18.37 -8.44 -3.54
C HIS A 78 17.47 -8.57 -2.31
N SER A 79 17.82 -7.90 -1.23
CA SER A 79 16.96 -7.78 -0.04
C SER A 79 16.46 -6.35 0.05
N ILE A 80 15.19 -6.17 0.37
CA ILE A 80 14.64 -4.87 0.66
C ILE A 80 14.53 -4.63 2.17
N ARG A 81 14.56 -3.38 2.58
CA ARG A 81 14.18 -2.96 3.92
C ARG A 81 13.07 -1.94 3.86
N TYR A 82 12.00 -2.20 4.60
CA TYR A 82 10.91 -1.25 4.77
C TYR A 82 11.29 -0.10 5.70
N HIS A 83 10.69 1.06 5.46
CA HIS A 83 10.79 2.24 6.30
C HIS A 83 9.49 3.05 6.21
N SER A 84 9.40 4.14 6.99
CA SER A 84 8.23 5.03 7.04
C SER A 84 6.92 4.30 7.40
N ASN A 85 5.83 5.04 7.55
CA ASN A 85 4.54 4.41 7.81
C ASN A 85 3.86 4.05 6.48
N PRO A 86 3.29 2.84 6.35
CA PRO A 86 2.51 2.50 5.18
C PRO A 86 1.23 3.33 5.15
N PHE A 87 0.69 3.51 3.95
CA PHE A 87 -0.56 4.23 3.74
C PHE A 87 -1.47 3.44 2.78
N LEU A 88 -2.74 3.81 2.74
CA LEU A 88 -3.73 3.15 1.91
C LEU A 88 -3.97 3.95 0.62
N VAL A 89 -4.18 3.25 -0.49
CA VAL A 89 -4.57 3.85 -1.78
C VAL A 89 -5.69 3.02 -2.42
N TYR A 90 -6.65 3.70 -3.05
CA TYR A 90 -7.64 3.00 -3.88
C TYR A 90 -7.03 2.68 -5.25
N ILE A 91 -7.28 1.46 -5.73
CA ILE A 91 -6.92 0.98 -7.06
C ILE A 91 -8.18 0.45 -7.74
N GLY A 92 -8.47 0.97 -8.93
CA GLY A 92 -9.56 0.50 -9.79
C GLY A 92 -9.16 -0.73 -10.60
N SER A 93 -10.16 -1.44 -11.15
CA SER A 93 -9.99 -2.59 -12.05
C SER A 93 -8.99 -2.35 -13.17
N ASP A 94 -9.07 -1.17 -13.78
CA ASP A 94 -8.34 -0.80 -15.00
C ASP A 94 -7.24 0.24 -14.71
N ASP A 95 -6.83 0.39 -13.45
CA ASP A 95 -5.78 1.33 -13.09
C ASP A 95 -4.41 0.80 -13.54
N PHE A 96 -3.81 1.53 -14.49
CA PHE A 96 -2.41 1.37 -14.84
C PHE A 96 -1.48 1.95 -13.78
N ALA A 97 -0.24 1.45 -13.71
CA ALA A 97 0.75 1.91 -12.74
C ALA A 97 0.98 3.42 -12.78
N TRP A 98 0.97 4.06 -13.95
CA TRP A 98 1.11 5.52 -14.05
C TRP A 98 -0.03 6.29 -13.37
N MET A 99 -1.26 5.76 -13.43
CA MET A 99 -2.44 6.37 -12.80
C MET A 99 -2.33 6.27 -11.28
N VAL A 100 -1.92 5.09 -10.79
CA VAL A 100 -1.69 4.86 -9.35
C VAL A 100 -0.53 5.71 -8.83
N LYS A 101 0.59 5.83 -9.56
CA LYS A 101 1.70 6.72 -9.23
C LYS A 101 1.26 8.17 -9.10
N GLN A 102 0.46 8.67 -10.05
CA GLN A 102 -0.07 10.02 -9.99
C GLN A 102 -0.96 10.23 -8.76
N ARG A 103 -1.82 9.26 -8.44
CA ARG A 103 -2.70 9.30 -7.26
C ARG A 103 -1.91 9.32 -5.96
N ILE A 104 -0.92 8.43 -5.83
CA ILE A 104 -0.02 8.36 -4.69
C ILE A 104 0.72 9.69 -4.51
N ARG A 105 1.31 10.24 -5.58
CA ARG A 105 2.01 11.53 -5.54
C ARG A 105 1.12 12.65 -5.02
N GLN A 106 -0.11 12.73 -5.52
CA GLN A 106 -1.08 13.73 -5.10
C GLN A 106 -1.50 13.55 -3.63
N GLN A 107 -1.62 12.31 -3.15
CA GLN A 107 -1.97 11.98 -1.77
C GLN A 107 -0.83 12.31 -0.79
N LEU A 108 0.43 12.08 -1.19
CA LEU A 108 1.60 12.43 -0.38
C LEU A 108 1.99 13.92 -0.48
N GLU A 109 1.32 14.68 -1.35
CA GLU A 109 1.60 16.11 -1.60
C GLU A 109 3.06 16.38 -2.02
N VAL A 110 3.66 15.45 -2.77
CA VAL A 110 5.06 15.55 -3.22
C VAL A 110 5.16 16.15 -4.62
N ALA A 111 6.18 17.00 -4.80
CA ALA A 111 6.53 17.60 -6.09
C ALA A 111 6.93 16.53 -7.12
N GLU A 112 6.65 16.76 -8.39
CA GLU A 112 6.94 15.78 -9.45
C GLU A 112 8.43 15.49 -9.59
N GLU A 113 9.27 16.52 -9.44
CA GLU A 113 10.73 16.44 -9.51
C GLU A 113 11.32 15.61 -8.36
N GLU A 114 10.60 15.51 -7.24
CA GLU A 114 10.99 14.65 -6.13
C GLU A 114 10.42 13.24 -6.32
N PHE A 115 9.17 13.13 -6.77
CA PHE A 115 8.48 11.86 -6.93
C PHE A 115 9.09 10.97 -8.03
N VAL A 116 9.73 11.56 -9.05
CA VAL A 116 10.42 10.80 -10.12
C VAL A 116 11.57 9.94 -9.61
N LEU A 117 12.05 10.19 -8.39
CA LEU A 117 13.09 9.39 -7.74
C LEU A 117 12.56 8.11 -7.09
N TRP A 118 11.23 7.94 -7.03
CA TRP A 118 10.59 6.75 -6.49
C TRP A 118 10.04 5.86 -7.61
N GLU A 119 10.25 4.56 -7.44
CA GLU A 119 9.69 3.52 -8.31
C GLU A 119 8.50 2.86 -7.61
N LEU A 120 7.42 2.64 -8.36
CA LEU A 120 6.31 1.84 -7.87
C LEU A 120 6.63 0.37 -8.14
N CYS A 121 6.64 -0.45 -7.09
CA CYS A 121 7.02 -1.85 -7.18
C CYS A 121 5.93 -2.74 -6.61
N VAL A 122 5.83 -3.97 -7.14
CA VAL A 122 5.22 -5.08 -6.41
C VAL A 122 6.31 -5.81 -5.64
N VAL A 123 6.08 -6.01 -4.36
CA VAL A 123 6.95 -6.81 -3.51
C VAL A 123 6.33 -8.17 -3.30
N GLN A 124 7.08 -9.21 -3.63
CA GLN A 124 6.72 -10.60 -3.39
C GLN A 124 7.97 -11.38 -2.97
N ASP A 125 7.84 -12.20 -1.93
CA ASP A 125 8.95 -13.02 -1.40
C ASP A 125 10.23 -12.23 -1.08
N GLY A 126 10.06 -10.97 -0.63
CA GLY A 126 11.16 -10.06 -0.27
C GLY A 126 11.86 -9.38 -1.46
N ILE A 127 11.36 -9.57 -2.68
CA ILE A 127 11.90 -8.98 -3.91
C ILE A 127 10.95 -7.88 -4.39
N ALA A 128 11.48 -6.67 -4.58
CA ALA A 128 10.74 -5.58 -5.23
C ALA A 128 10.94 -5.64 -6.75
N THR A 129 9.85 -5.77 -7.49
CA THR A 129 9.84 -5.73 -8.95
C THR A 129 9.17 -4.44 -9.40
N PRO A 130 9.89 -3.52 -10.08
CA PRO A 130 9.31 -2.28 -10.60
C PRO A 130 8.19 -2.55 -11.59
N LEU A 131 7.12 -1.75 -11.51
CA LEU A 131 6.02 -1.75 -12.48
C LEU A 131 6.33 -0.79 -13.62
N GLU A 132 6.11 -1.24 -14.85
CA GLU A 132 6.07 -0.37 -16.00
C GLU A 132 4.79 0.46 -15.98
N ASP A 133 4.84 1.68 -16.53
CA ASP A 133 3.69 2.59 -16.51
C ASP A 133 2.43 1.95 -17.13
N SER A 134 2.58 1.05 -18.11
CA SER A 134 1.49 0.33 -18.79
C SER A 134 0.96 -0.90 -18.05
N ASP A 135 1.58 -1.31 -16.94
CA ASP A 135 1.14 -2.49 -16.19
C ASP A 135 -0.16 -2.20 -15.43
N THR A 136 -1.11 -3.14 -15.47
CA THR A 136 -2.31 -3.10 -14.64
C THR A 136 -1.96 -3.51 -13.20
N VAL A 137 -2.25 -2.65 -12.22
CA VAL A 137 -1.74 -2.88 -10.85
C VAL A 137 -2.41 -4.06 -10.15
N LEU A 138 -3.72 -4.27 -10.33
CA LEU A 138 -4.41 -5.42 -9.73
C LEU A 138 -3.92 -6.75 -10.28
N GLU A 139 -3.69 -6.83 -11.59
CA GLU A 139 -3.10 -8.02 -12.22
C GLU A 139 -1.71 -8.32 -11.65
N ALA A 140 -0.89 -7.28 -11.48
CA ALA A 140 0.45 -7.43 -10.91
C ALA A 140 0.44 -7.87 -9.43
N LEU A 141 -0.59 -7.49 -8.67
CA LEU A 141 -0.79 -7.95 -7.29
C LEU A 141 -1.44 -9.35 -7.20
N GLY A 142 -1.94 -9.89 -8.33
CA GLY A 142 -2.69 -11.13 -8.35
C GLY A 142 -3.99 -11.07 -7.54
N LEU A 143 -4.61 -9.88 -7.48
CA LEU A 143 -5.85 -9.64 -6.75
C LEU A 143 -7.04 -9.62 -7.72
N ASP A 144 -8.05 -10.43 -7.42
CA ASP A 144 -9.36 -10.36 -8.09
C ASP A 144 -10.31 -9.48 -7.25
N LEU A 145 -11.03 -8.55 -7.90
CA LEU A 145 -12.14 -7.83 -7.27
C LEU A 145 -13.27 -8.84 -6.93
N PRO A 146 -13.99 -8.71 -5.79
CA PRO A 146 -14.08 -7.56 -4.89
C PRO A 146 -13.53 -7.87 -3.48
N ASP A 147 -12.51 -8.72 -3.36
CA ASP A 147 -11.96 -9.15 -2.06
C ASP A 147 -11.27 -7.96 -1.36
N THR A 148 -12.09 -7.10 -0.77
CA THR A 148 -11.68 -6.02 0.11
C THR A 148 -10.88 -6.66 1.25
N LEU A 149 -9.71 -6.09 1.57
CA LEU A 149 -8.79 -6.52 2.64
C LEU A 149 -9.53 -6.90 3.93
N LYS A 150 -10.08 -8.11 4.03
CA LYS A 150 -10.73 -8.57 5.26
C LYS A 150 -9.72 -9.21 6.16
N GLU A 151 -8.76 -9.93 5.60
CA GLU A 151 -7.55 -10.41 6.27
C GLU A 151 -6.53 -10.58 5.14
N THR A 152 -5.30 -10.08 5.24
CA THR A 152 -4.20 -10.69 4.47
C THR A 152 -3.76 -11.90 5.30
N PRO A 153 -4.26 -13.11 5.02
CA PRO A 153 -3.94 -14.24 5.85
C PRO A 153 -2.53 -14.66 5.46
N GLN A 154 -1.63 -14.52 6.41
CA GLN A 154 -0.37 -15.27 6.52
C GLN A 154 0.76 -14.82 5.58
N ALA A 155 1.77 -14.17 6.19
CA ALA A 155 3.14 -14.04 5.69
C ALA A 155 3.29 -13.42 4.27
N TRP A 156 2.88 -12.15 4.16
CA TRP A 156 3.25 -11.18 3.11
C TRP A 156 3.06 -11.67 1.67
N GLY A 157 1.80 -11.83 1.24
CA GLY A 157 1.47 -11.90 -0.17
C GLY A 157 1.95 -10.66 -0.97
N PRO A 158 1.78 -10.67 -2.30
CA PRO A 158 2.13 -9.52 -3.13
C PRO A 158 1.51 -8.23 -2.61
N HIS A 159 2.32 -7.19 -2.46
CA HIS A 159 1.85 -5.88 -2.01
C HIS A 159 2.61 -4.76 -2.70
N LEU A 160 2.02 -3.57 -2.68
CA LEU A 160 2.58 -2.41 -3.36
C LEU A 160 3.62 -1.72 -2.48
N ALA A 161 4.70 -1.25 -3.09
CA ALA A 161 5.72 -0.46 -2.41
C ALA A 161 6.20 0.71 -3.27
N LEU A 162 6.56 1.80 -2.60
CA LEU A 162 7.38 2.87 -3.16
C LEU A 162 8.83 2.60 -2.81
N GLN A 163 9.63 2.28 -3.82
CA GLN A 163 11.06 2.10 -3.69
C GLN A 163 11.79 3.43 -3.92
N GLY A 164 12.58 3.89 -2.94
CA GLY A 164 13.55 4.97 -3.14
C GLY A 164 13.99 5.64 -1.85
N PRO A 165 14.56 6.86 -1.87
CA PRO A 165 15.35 7.37 -0.76
C PRO A 165 14.54 7.54 0.54
N PRO A 166 15.09 7.16 1.71
CA PRO A 166 14.36 7.13 2.99
C PRO A 166 14.14 8.51 3.63
N ASN A 167 14.61 9.58 3.00
CA ASN A 167 14.77 10.88 3.65
C ASN A 167 13.53 11.79 3.59
N LYS A 168 12.43 11.37 2.95
CA LYS A 168 11.22 12.19 2.81
C LYS A 168 9.98 11.29 2.62
N PRO A 169 8.81 11.78 3.07
CA PRO A 169 7.86 11.14 3.99
C PRO A 169 7.58 9.65 3.73
#